data_AF-A0A9N7N9N7-F1
#
_entry.id   AF-A0A9N7N9N7-F1
#
_cell.length_a   1.000
_cell.length_b   1.000
_cell.length_c   1.000
_cell.angle_alpha   90.00
_cell.angle_beta   90.00
_cell.angle_gamma   90.00
#
_symmetry.space_group_name_H-M   'P 1'
#
loop_
_entity.id
_entity.type
_entity.pdbx_description
1 polymer ?
#
loop_
_entity_poly.entity_id
_entity_poly.type
_entity_poly.pdbx_seq_one_letter_code
_entity_poly.pdbx_strand_id
1 'polypeptide(L)'
;MWKQKKIRDQIFNFLRYRPSLGFSFALQTLNLHISSIDHLIFSDIGPLWIFPSLYHPGLFAAPQIEPMAHGNLPPGFDPGTCLSVYVGNLHIQTTEPLLQEVFARAGPVKSCKLVRQKNSSYGFVHYFDYRSPARAITYLNRSYLFEQPIKVDYAYTRGQREDTSGHYNIFVGNLSAEVTDAVLFECFSVYPSCSDARVMWDQKTGLSRGFGFVSFRSQQNAQNAINDLTGKWLGSRQIRCTWAKKGAGKWKQ
;
A
#
# COMPACT_ATOMS: atom_id res chain seq x y z
N MET A 1 47.42 -9.79 -10.59
CA MET A 1 46.17 -10.45 -11.04
C MET A 1 45.66 -11.57 -10.12
N TRP A 2 46.51 -12.48 -9.62
CA TRP A 2 46.02 -13.65 -8.84
C TRP A 2 45.46 -13.32 -7.43
N LYS A 3 46.00 -12.28 -6.76
CA LYS A 3 45.50 -11.82 -5.45
C LYS A 3 44.08 -11.20 -5.52
N GLN A 4 43.76 -10.49 -6.60
CA GLN A 4 42.46 -9.82 -6.80
C GLN A 4 41.31 -10.82 -6.98
N LYS A 5 41.54 -11.90 -7.74
CA LYS A 5 40.52 -12.96 -7.96
C LYS A 5 40.18 -13.71 -6.66
N LYS A 6 41.19 -14.00 -5.83
CA LYS A 6 41.01 -14.68 -4.53
C LYS A 6 40.21 -13.82 -3.53
N ILE A 7 40.46 -12.51 -3.52
CA ILE A 7 39.71 -11.55 -2.68
C ILE A 7 38.26 -11.46 -3.14
N ARG A 8 38.01 -11.36 -4.45
CA ARG A 8 36.66 -11.36 -5.02
C ARG A 8 35.88 -12.60 -4.61
N ASP A 9 36.47 -13.78 -4.76
CA ASP A 9 35.78 -15.03 -4.46
C ASP A 9 35.53 -15.20 -2.94
N GLN A 10 36.37 -14.62 -2.07
CA GLN A 10 36.12 -14.59 -0.62
C GLN A 10 34.98 -13.64 -0.22
N ILE A 11 34.89 -12.45 -0.83
CA ILE A 11 33.79 -11.51 -0.57
C ILE A 11 32.46 -12.09 -1.06
N PHE A 12 32.45 -12.70 -2.26
CA PHE A 12 31.26 -13.37 -2.80
C PHE A 12 30.80 -14.54 -1.93
N ASN A 13 31.72 -15.36 -1.42
CA ASN A 13 31.35 -16.46 -0.52
C ASN A 13 30.86 -15.95 0.85
N PHE A 14 31.45 -14.89 1.40
CA PHE A 14 31.00 -14.32 2.68
C PHE A 14 29.56 -13.78 2.59
N LEU A 15 29.25 -13.03 1.53
CA LEU A 15 27.90 -12.49 1.29
C LEU A 15 26.86 -13.56 0.95
N ARG A 16 27.29 -14.67 0.34
CA ARG A 16 26.43 -15.83 0.07
C ARG A 16 25.99 -16.55 1.36
N TYR A 17 26.84 -16.62 2.38
CA TYR A 17 26.52 -17.32 3.64
C TYR A 17 25.91 -16.41 4.72
N ARG A 18 26.09 -15.08 4.68
CA ARG A 18 25.50 -14.12 5.63
C ARG A 18 24.90 -12.89 4.93
N PRO A 19 23.75 -13.02 4.23
CA PRO A 19 23.19 -11.96 3.40
C PRO A 19 22.66 -10.73 4.16
N SER A 20 22.48 -10.82 5.49
CA SER A 20 22.01 -9.71 6.33
C SER A 20 23.11 -8.71 6.71
N LEU A 21 24.38 -9.07 6.50
CA LEU A 21 25.53 -8.21 6.80
C LEU A 21 26.06 -7.67 5.47
N GLY A 22 25.76 -6.41 5.18
CA GLY A 22 26.06 -5.79 3.89
C GLY A 22 27.55 -5.73 3.53
N PHE A 23 27.83 -5.36 2.28
CA PHE A 23 29.17 -5.35 1.68
C PHE A 23 30.23 -4.61 2.51
N SER A 24 29.86 -3.49 3.14
CA SER A 24 30.76 -2.70 4.00
C SER A 24 31.25 -3.48 5.22
N PHE A 25 30.40 -4.31 5.82
CA PHE A 25 30.76 -5.15 6.97
C PHE A 25 31.68 -6.32 6.57
N ALA A 26 31.47 -6.88 5.37
CA ALA A 26 32.32 -7.94 4.82
C ALA A 26 33.76 -7.45 4.57
N LEU A 27 33.94 -6.21 4.09
CA LEU A 27 35.26 -5.60 3.89
C LEU A 27 36.00 -5.38 5.22
N GLN A 28 35.30 -4.94 6.25
CA GLN A 28 35.88 -4.69 7.57
C GLN A 28 36.29 -5.99 8.28
N THR A 29 35.50 -7.05 8.13
CA THR A 29 35.79 -8.37 8.72
C THR A 29 36.99 -9.05 8.05
N LEU A 30 37.18 -8.81 6.74
CA LEU A 30 38.32 -9.34 5.98
C LEU A 30 39.58 -8.45 6.08
N ASN A 31 39.52 -7.36 6.85
CA ASN A 31 40.59 -6.39 7.06
C ASN A 31 41.20 -5.86 5.74
N LEU A 32 40.33 -5.62 4.74
CA LEU A 32 40.72 -5.13 3.42
C LEU A 32 40.53 -3.61 3.36
N HIS A 33 41.61 -2.87 3.12
CA HIS A 33 41.57 -1.41 3.03
C HIS A 33 41.04 -0.96 1.64
N ILE A 34 40.13 0.03 1.63
CA ILE A 34 39.38 0.47 0.43
C ILE A 34 40.31 1.00 -0.69
N SER A 35 41.52 1.46 -0.34
CA SER A 35 42.50 2.04 -1.26
C SER A 35 43.11 1.08 -2.28
N SER A 36 42.76 -0.22 -2.28
CA SER A 36 43.32 -1.22 -3.20
C SER A 36 42.35 -1.70 -4.30
N ILE A 37 41.15 -1.12 -4.41
CA ILE A 37 40.06 -1.63 -5.28
C ILE A 37 39.77 -0.71 -6.49
N ASP A 38 40.44 0.44 -6.62
CA ASP A 38 40.09 1.50 -7.59
C ASP A 38 40.33 1.19 -9.10
N HIS A 39 40.66 -0.05 -9.48
CA HIS A 39 40.94 -0.39 -10.89
C HIS A 39 40.27 -1.67 -11.40
N LEU A 40 39.17 -2.14 -10.79
CA LEU A 40 38.34 -3.18 -11.42
C LEU A 40 37.41 -2.57 -12.48
N ILE A 41 38.02 -2.20 -13.61
CA ILE A 41 37.31 -1.85 -14.85
C ILE A 41 36.70 -3.14 -15.43
N PHE A 42 35.37 -3.20 -15.47
CA PHE A 42 34.63 -4.20 -16.25
C PHE A 42 34.57 -3.72 -17.70
N SER A 43 35.59 -4.08 -18.50
CA SER A 43 35.58 -3.87 -19.93
C SER A 43 36.17 -5.09 -20.62
N ASP A 44 35.39 -6.14 -20.73
CA ASP A 44 35.51 -7.13 -21.80
C ASP A 44 34.28 -8.04 -21.74
N ILE A 45 33.34 -7.76 -22.64
CA ILE A 45 32.61 -8.66 -23.55
C ILE A 45 31.46 -7.81 -24.13
N GLY A 46 31.58 -7.43 -25.40
CA GLY A 46 30.44 -7.18 -26.29
C GLY A 46 30.61 -8.05 -27.55
N PRO A 47 29.75 -7.95 -28.57
CA PRO A 47 28.31 -7.72 -28.54
C PRO A 47 27.57 -8.74 -29.44
N LEU A 48 26.46 -9.34 -28.99
CA LEU A 48 25.52 -9.98 -29.92
C LEU A 48 24.07 -9.84 -29.41
N TRP A 49 23.26 -9.27 -30.30
CA TRP A 49 21.80 -9.19 -30.35
C TRP A 49 21.09 -7.98 -29.74
N ILE A 50 20.53 -7.21 -30.67
CA ILE A 50 19.60 -6.10 -30.52
C ILE A 50 18.17 -6.70 -30.63
N PHE A 51 17.42 -6.68 -29.51
CA PHE A 51 15.95 -6.63 -29.28
C PHE A 51 15.01 -7.72 -29.89
N PRO A 52 13.92 -8.16 -29.20
CA PRO A 52 13.01 -7.31 -28.43
C PRO A 52 12.62 -7.78 -27.02
N SER A 53 12.24 -6.81 -26.19
CA SER A 53 11.15 -6.87 -25.22
C SER A 53 10.75 -8.26 -24.71
N LEU A 54 11.32 -8.68 -23.57
CA LEU A 54 10.66 -9.58 -22.61
C LEU A 54 11.12 -9.22 -21.19
N TYR A 55 10.92 -7.95 -20.85
CA TYR A 55 10.55 -7.62 -19.47
C TYR A 55 9.22 -8.35 -19.21
N HIS A 56 9.25 -9.44 -18.46
CA HIS A 56 8.05 -9.85 -17.73
C HIS A 56 8.01 -9.03 -16.44
N PRO A 57 7.05 -8.11 -16.28
CA PRO A 57 6.81 -7.48 -15.00
C PRO A 57 6.00 -8.46 -14.14
N GLY A 58 6.66 -9.33 -13.39
CA GLY A 58 5.97 -10.24 -12.50
C GLY A 58 6.97 -10.97 -11.63
N LEU A 59 6.75 -10.94 -10.31
CA LEU A 59 7.63 -11.50 -9.25
C LEU A 59 8.85 -10.60 -9.01
N PHE A 60 8.78 -9.44 -8.36
CA PHE A 60 8.21 -9.16 -7.05
C PHE A 60 7.69 -7.72 -7.07
N ALA A 61 6.37 -7.52 -7.08
CA ALA A 61 5.83 -6.20 -6.84
C ALA A 61 6.17 -5.82 -5.40
N ALA A 62 6.91 -4.72 -5.20
CA ALA A 62 7.02 -4.12 -3.88
C ALA A 62 5.60 -4.00 -3.30
N PRO A 63 5.39 -4.35 -2.02
CA PRO A 63 4.08 -4.29 -1.39
C PRO A 63 3.42 -2.95 -1.71
N GLN A 64 2.34 -2.99 -2.48
CA GLN A 64 1.62 -1.79 -2.89
C GLN A 64 0.92 -1.30 -1.64
N ILE A 65 1.36 -0.20 -1.05
CA ILE A 65 0.71 0.36 0.14
C ILE A 65 -0.43 1.25 -0.36
N GLU A 66 -1.60 1.22 0.27
CA GLU A 66 -2.74 2.08 -0.08
C GLU A 66 -3.20 2.96 1.07
N PRO A 67 -3.72 4.18 0.76
CA PRO A 67 -4.49 4.98 1.69
C PRO A 67 -5.73 4.23 2.18
N MET A 68 -5.95 4.25 3.49
CA MET A 68 -7.24 3.90 4.07
C MET A 68 -8.02 5.19 4.23
N ALA A 69 -8.97 5.50 3.34
CA ALA A 69 -9.87 6.63 3.62
C ALA A 69 -10.58 6.37 4.96
N HIS A 70 -10.93 7.40 5.72
CA HIS A 70 -11.68 7.26 6.98
C HIS A 70 -12.83 6.27 6.78
N GLY A 71 -12.85 5.16 7.53
CA GLY A 71 -13.85 4.09 7.38
C GLY A 71 -13.54 3.01 6.34
N ASN A 72 -12.39 3.02 5.68
CA ASN A 72 -11.93 1.97 4.75
C ASN A 72 -10.93 1.01 5.44
N LEU A 73 -11.30 0.50 6.62
CA LEU A 73 -10.49 -0.51 7.31
C LEU A 73 -10.68 -1.85 6.60
N PRO A 74 -9.62 -2.56 6.15
CA PRO A 74 -9.79 -3.90 5.66
C PRO A 74 -10.40 -4.78 6.77
N PRO A 75 -11.17 -5.81 6.40
CA PRO A 75 -11.76 -6.71 7.39
C PRO A 75 -10.66 -7.36 8.24
N GLY A 76 -10.84 -7.31 9.58
CA GLY A 76 -9.84 -7.78 10.54
C GLY A 76 -8.67 -6.83 10.79
N PHE A 77 -8.68 -5.62 10.22
CA PHE A 77 -7.69 -4.60 10.52
C PHE A 77 -7.91 -4.03 11.93
N ASP A 78 -6.91 -4.18 12.78
CA ASP A 78 -6.85 -3.49 14.06
C ASP A 78 -5.99 -2.22 13.94
N PRO A 79 -6.58 -1.02 14.04
CA PRO A 79 -5.84 0.23 14.08
C PRO A 79 -4.77 0.26 15.19
N GLY A 80 -4.99 -0.49 16.28
CA GLY A 80 -4.07 -0.60 17.41
C GLY A 80 -2.78 -1.37 17.10
N THR A 81 -2.72 -2.12 16.00
CA THR A 81 -1.50 -2.84 15.56
C THR A 81 -0.91 -2.27 14.26
N CYS A 82 -1.57 -1.28 13.66
CA CYS A 82 -1.05 -0.67 12.45
C CYS A 82 0.17 0.19 12.76
N LEU A 83 1.23 0.03 11.97
CA LEU A 83 2.49 0.78 12.09
C LEU A 83 2.66 1.83 10.98
N SER A 84 1.76 1.86 9.99
CA SER A 84 1.94 2.67 8.78
C SER A 84 0.81 3.68 8.63
N VAL A 85 1.16 4.87 8.15
CA VAL A 85 0.21 5.89 7.71
C VAL A 85 0.45 6.26 6.26
N TYR A 86 -0.64 6.54 5.56
CA TYR A 86 -0.65 7.17 4.25
C TYR A 86 -0.70 8.68 4.43
N VAL A 87 -0.01 9.38 3.54
CA VAL A 87 -0.02 10.84 3.47
C VAL A 87 -0.42 11.28 2.06
N GLY A 88 -1.62 11.79 1.89
CA GLY A 88 -2.14 12.26 0.60
C GLY A 88 -2.16 13.77 0.48
N ASN A 89 -2.54 14.23 -0.72
CA ASN A 89 -2.60 15.65 -1.06
C ASN A 89 -1.26 16.37 -0.85
N LEU A 90 -0.16 15.71 -1.22
CA LEU A 90 1.17 16.29 -1.06
C LEU A 90 1.49 17.25 -2.20
N HIS A 91 1.95 18.45 -1.84
CA HIS A 91 2.42 19.45 -2.80
C HIS A 91 3.62 18.93 -3.59
N ILE A 92 3.75 19.36 -4.85
CA ILE A 92 4.84 18.95 -5.75
C ILE A 92 6.22 19.33 -5.23
N GLN A 93 6.33 20.29 -4.33
CA GLN A 93 7.61 20.65 -3.70
C GLN A 93 7.91 19.80 -2.46
N THR A 94 6.96 19.02 -1.94
CA THR A 94 7.17 18.16 -0.78
C THR A 94 8.26 17.14 -1.08
N THR A 95 9.29 17.10 -0.22
CA THR A 95 10.38 16.14 -0.31
C THR A 95 10.20 15.05 0.74
N GLU A 96 10.79 13.88 0.50
CA GLU A 96 10.75 12.77 1.46
C GLU A 96 11.42 13.12 2.81
N PRO A 97 12.57 13.84 2.85
CA PRO A 97 13.16 14.29 4.11
C PRO A 97 12.25 15.23 4.91
N LEU A 98 11.60 16.19 4.24
CA LEU A 98 10.64 17.08 4.90
C LEU A 98 9.47 16.28 5.48
N LEU A 99 8.95 15.32 4.72
CA LEU A 99 7.86 14.46 5.17
C LEU A 99 8.27 13.64 6.38
N GLN A 100 9.49 13.10 6.39
CA GLN A 100 10.04 12.37 7.53
C GLN A 100 10.20 13.26 8.77
N GLU A 101 10.70 14.49 8.62
CA GLU A 101 10.85 15.45 9.73
C GLU A 101 9.51 15.83 10.35
N VAL A 102 8.52 16.14 9.52
CA VAL A 102 7.17 16.48 9.98
C VAL A 102 6.53 15.32 10.74
N PHE A 103 6.68 14.10 10.24
CA PHE A 103 6.06 12.92 10.85
C PHE A 103 6.84 12.39 12.07
N ALA A 104 8.12 12.73 12.21
CA ALA A 104 8.89 12.46 13.43
C ALA A 104 8.28 13.13 14.68
N ARG A 105 7.44 14.17 14.52
CA ARG A 105 6.69 14.82 15.60
C ARG A 105 5.64 13.91 16.26
N ALA A 106 5.12 12.93 15.52
CA ALA A 106 4.17 11.96 16.06
C ALA A 106 4.89 10.79 16.77
N GLY A 107 6.11 10.47 16.32
CA GLY A 107 7.04 9.54 16.96
C GLY A 107 8.11 9.00 16.01
N PRO A 108 8.90 7.99 16.42
CA PRO A 108 10.07 7.54 15.67
C PRO A 108 9.70 6.88 14.34
N VAL A 109 10.09 7.52 13.23
CA VAL A 109 9.86 7.05 11.86
C VAL A 109 10.90 6.01 11.47
N LYS A 110 10.44 4.83 11.04
CA LYS A 110 11.24 3.73 10.53
C LYS A 110 11.53 3.86 9.04
N SER A 111 10.54 4.25 8.26
CA SER A 111 10.74 4.57 6.84
C SER A 111 9.71 5.58 6.36
N CYS A 112 10.12 6.38 5.38
CA CYS A 112 9.27 7.30 4.67
C CYS A 112 9.44 7.00 3.17
N LYS A 113 8.35 7.02 2.42
CA LYS A 113 8.38 6.82 0.97
C LYS A 113 7.48 7.83 0.29
N LEU A 114 8.02 8.66 -0.58
CA LEU A 114 7.26 9.58 -1.42
C LEU A 114 7.01 8.99 -2.82
N VAL A 115 5.75 8.99 -3.25
CA VAL A 115 5.32 8.60 -4.59
C VAL A 115 4.81 9.83 -5.32
N ARG A 116 5.48 10.18 -6.41
CA ARG A 116 5.10 11.31 -7.26
C ARG A 116 4.03 10.88 -8.28
N GLN A 117 2.94 11.63 -8.35
CA GLN A 117 1.92 11.49 -9.38
C GLN A 117 1.57 12.83 -10.00
N LYS A 118 1.01 12.81 -11.23
CA LYS A 118 0.69 14.02 -12.01
C LYS A 118 -0.33 14.94 -11.32
N ASN A 119 -1.30 14.36 -10.61
CA ASN A 119 -2.41 15.12 -10.03
C ASN A 119 -2.51 15.03 -8.50
N SER A 120 -1.92 14.01 -7.86
CA SER A 120 -2.01 13.82 -6.41
C SER A 120 -0.85 12.97 -5.92
N SER A 121 0.29 13.62 -5.62
CA SER A 121 1.41 12.93 -4.97
C SER A 121 1.01 12.50 -3.56
N TYR A 122 1.59 11.38 -3.11
CA TYR A 122 1.32 10.84 -1.79
C TYR A 122 2.56 10.14 -1.24
N GLY A 123 2.59 9.93 0.07
CA GLY A 123 3.65 9.20 0.75
C GLY A 123 3.12 8.16 1.71
N PHE A 124 4.04 7.35 2.20
CA PHE A 124 3.82 6.39 3.26
C PHE A 124 4.86 6.60 4.33
N VAL A 125 4.42 6.62 5.58
CA VAL A 125 5.31 6.70 6.74
C VAL A 125 5.06 5.48 7.60
N HIS A 126 6.12 4.71 7.86
CA HIS A 126 6.11 3.55 8.73
C HIS A 126 6.83 3.91 10.02
N TYR A 127 6.22 3.64 11.16
CA TYR A 127 6.76 3.90 12.49
C TYR A 127 7.37 2.65 13.10
N PHE A 128 8.22 2.83 14.11
CA PHE A 128 8.73 1.73 14.92
C PHE A 128 7.71 1.22 15.95
N ASP A 129 6.72 2.04 16.30
CA ASP A 129 5.73 1.76 17.34
C ASP A 129 4.29 1.97 16.84
N TYR A 130 3.34 1.33 17.52
CA TYR A 130 1.92 1.32 17.18
C TYR A 130 1.14 2.53 17.70
N ARG A 131 1.75 3.38 18.53
CA ARG A 131 1.08 4.57 19.09
C ARG A 131 1.25 5.77 18.15
N SER A 132 2.37 5.86 17.45
CA SER A 132 2.72 6.95 16.55
C SER A 132 1.76 7.12 15.36
N PRO A 133 1.26 6.06 14.69
CA PRO A 133 0.27 6.19 13.62
C PRO A 133 -1.02 6.90 14.05
N ALA A 134 -1.58 6.52 15.20
CA ALA A 134 -2.77 7.16 15.75
C ALA A 134 -2.50 8.64 16.03
N ARG A 135 -1.37 8.99 16.65
CA ARG A 135 -0.96 10.38 16.90
C ARG A 135 -0.78 11.16 15.61
N ALA A 136 -0.18 10.58 14.58
CA ALA A 136 0.02 11.21 13.30
C ALA A 136 -1.33 11.56 12.64
N ILE A 137 -2.28 10.63 12.68
CA ILE A 137 -3.62 10.86 12.16
C ILE A 137 -4.35 11.93 12.99
N THR A 138 -4.24 11.91 14.32
CA THR A 138 -4.91 12.89 15.18
C THR A 138 -4.32 14.30 15.04
N TYR A 139 -3.00 14.44 14.98
CA TYR A 139 -2.35 15.75 15.10
C TYR A 139 -1.79 16.31 13.79
N LEU A 140 -1.50 15.47 12.79
CA LEU A 140 -0.90 15.91 11.52
C LEU A 140 -1.89 15.88 10.36
N ASN A 141 -3.03 15.19 10.49
CA ASN A 141 -4.10 15.28 9.49
C ASN A 141 -4.60 16.71 9.36
N ARG A 142 -4.77 17.19 8.12
CA ARG A 142 -5.11 18.58 7.76
C ARG A 142 -4.06 19.64 8.12
N SER A 143 -2.85 19.26 8.57
CA SER A 143 -1.73 20.21 8.68
C SER A 143 -1.26 20.66 7.30
N TYR A 144 -0.59 21.81 7.21
CA TYR A 144 -0.23 22.42 5.92
C TYR A 144 1.23 22.15 5.57
N LEU A 145 1.47 21.66 4.34
CA LEU A 145 2.78 21.63 3.69
C LEU A 145 2.70 22.40 2.37
N PHE A 146 3.50 23.46 2.24
CA PHE A 146 3.48 24.35 1.06
C PHE A 146 2.06 24.78 0.67
N GLU A 147 1.31 25.30 1.65
CA GLU A 147 -0.07 25.79 1.49
C GLU A 147 -1.12 24.73 1.14
N GLN A 148 -0.73 23.45 1.04
CA GLN A 148 -1.68 22.36 0.84
C GLN A 148 -1.92 21.60 2.15
N PRO A 149 -3.19 21.41 2.56
CA PRO A 149 -3.51 20.59 3.72
C PRO A 149 -3.28 19.12 3.39
N ILE A 150 -2.38 18.47 4.13
CA ILE A 150 -2.10 17.06 3.94
C ILE A 150 -3.23 16.20 4.50
N LYS A 151 -3.46 15.05 3.88
CA LYS A 151 -4.40 14.04 4.37
C LYS A 151 -3.62 12.91 5.02
N VAL A 152 -3.86 12.62 6.29
CA VAL A 152 -3.18 11.53 7.00
C VAL A 152 -4.19 10.47 7.40
N ASP A 153 -3.88 9.23 7.05
CA ASP A 153 -4.74 8.08 7.24
C ASP A 153 -3.91 6.85 7.56
N TYR A 154 -4.51 5.77 8.07
CA TYR A 154 -3.79 4.51 8.17
C TYR A 154 -3.38 4.02 6.77
N ALA A 155 -2.26 3.30 6.72
CA ALA A 155 -1.79 2.65 5.50
C ALA A 155 -1.65 1.15 5.75
N TYR A 156 -2.06 0.38 4.75
CA TYR A 156 -1.92 -1.06 4.75
C TYR A 156 -1.28 -1.52 3.44
N THR A 157 -0.55 -2.62 3.53
CA THR A 157 0.03 -3.27 2.37
C THR A 157 -1.06 -4.08 1.66
N ARG A 158 -1.29 -3.84 0.37
CA ARG A 158 -2.24 -4.56 -0.50
C ARG A 158 -2.06 -6.08 -0.54
N GLY A 159 -0.98 -6.63 0.03
CA GLY A 159 -0.75 -8.08 0.10
C GLY A 159 -1.86 -8.88 0.79
N GLN A 160 -2.83 -8.22 1.43
CA GLN A 160 -4.01 -8.84 2.06
C GLN A 160 -5.30 -8.74 1.23
N ARG A 161 -5.37 -7.92 0.18
CA ARG A 161 -6.59 -7.78 -0.64
C ARG A 161 -6.44 -8.52 -1.97
N GLU A 162 -7.39 -9.40 -2.26
CA GLU A 162 -7.45 -10.21 -3.50
C GLU A 162 -7.72 -9.31 -4.73
N ASP A 163 -7.19 -9.70 -5.90
CA ASP A 163 -7.53 -9.03 -7.16
C ASP A 163 -8.97 -9.38 -7.58
N THR A 164 -9.88 -8.42 -7.44
CA THR A 164 -11.30 -8.62 -7.73
C THR A 164 -11.68 -8.40 -9.20
N SER A 165 -10.72 -8.25 -10.12
CA SER A 165 -10.97 -7.99 -11.53
C SER A 165 -11.83 -9.07 -12.21
N GLY A 166 -11.74 -10.32 -11.74
CA GLY A 166 -12.55 -11.46 -12.21
C GLY A 166 -13.81 -11.74 -11.38
N HIS A 167 -14.10 -10.92 -10.37
CA HIS A 167 -15.17 -11.20 -9.41
C HIS A 167 -16.53 -10.65 -9.85
N TYR A 168 -17.57 -11.19 -9.24
CA TYR A 168 -18.94 -10.72 -9.36
C TYR A 168 -19.16 -9.61 -8.35
N ASN A 169 -19.38 -8.39 -8.84
CA ASN A 169 -19.48 -7.21 -8.00
C ASN A 169 -20.95 -6.82 -7.79
N ILE A 170 -21.30 -6.56 -6.54
CA ILE A 170 -22.59 -6.01 -6.11
C ILE A 170 -22.38 -4.55 -5.77
N PHE A 171 -23.26 -3.69 -6.26
CA PHE A 171 -23.42 -2.32 -5.77
C PHE A 171 -24.34 -2.34 -4.55
N VAL A 172 -23.89 -1.71 -3.46
CA VAL A 172 -24.66 -1.55 -2.22
C VAL A 172 -24.90 -0.07 -2.01
N GLY A 173 -26.13 0.37 -2.19
CA GLY A 173 -26.56 1.76 -2.00
C GLY A 173 -27.30 1.99 -0.69
N ASN A 174 -27.59 3.27 -0.42
CA ASN A 174 -28.30 3.72 0.78
C ASN A 174 -27.57 3.40 2.09
N LEU A 175 -26.23 3.34 2.05
CA LEU A 175 -25.41 3.12 3.24
C LEU A 175 -25.55 4.31 4.21
N SER A 176 -25.59 4.00 5.50
CA SER A 176 -25.43 5.01 6.55
C SER A 176 -24.00 5.57 6.53
N ALA A 177 -23.84 6.83 6.97
CA ALA A 177 -22.53 7.49 7.03
C ALA A 177 -21.56 6.80 8.01
N GLU A 178 -22.09 6.02 8.96
CA GLU A 178 -21.30 5.23 9.92
C GLU A 178 -20.81 3.89 9.35
N VAL A 179 -21.32 3.44 8.21
CA VAL A 179 -20.95 2.14 7.62
C VAL A 179 -19.56 2.24 7.02
N THR A 180 -18.67 1.39 7.53
CA THR A 180 -17.29 1.23 7.09
C THR A 180 -17.14 0.02 6.17
N ASP A 181 -16.01 -0.09 5.49
CA ASP A 181 -15.60 -1.28 4.74
C ASP A 181 -15.66 -2.54 5.59
N ALA A 182 -15.20 -2.47 6.84
CA ALA A 182 -15.21 -3.60 7.77
C ALA A 182 -16.64 -4.04 8.09
N VAL A 183 -17.53 -3.11 8.44
CA VAL A 183 -18.95 -3.38 8.73
C VAL A 183 -19.66 -3.93 7.49
N LEU A 184 -19.37 -3.35 6.32
CA LEU A 184 -19.92 -3.82 5.06
C LEU A 184 -19.43 -5.23 4.72
N PHE A 185 -18.14 -5.51 4.91
CA PHE A 185 -17.57 -6.83 4.67
C PHE A 185 -18.17 -7.87 5.62
N GLU A 186 -18.24 -7.57 6.92
CA GLU A 186 -18.79 -8.46 7.93
C GLU A 186 -20.24 -8.85 7.60
N CYS A 187 -21.07 -7.87 7.21
CA CYS A 187 -22.45 -8.10 6.81
C CYS A 187 -22.57 -9.09 5.63
N PHE A 188 -21.67 -9.03 4.65
CA PHE A 188 -21.69 -9.89 3.47
C PHE A 188 -20.83 -11.17 3.62
N SER A 189 -20.01 -11.26 4.68
CA SER A 189 -19.12 -12.41 4.94
C SER A 189 -19.85 -13.70 5.30
N VAL A 190 -21.15 -13.61 5.63
CA VAL A 190 -22.03 -14.77 5.79
C VAL A 190 -22.09 -15.64 4.53
N TYR A 191 -21.77 -15.06 3.37
CA TYR A 191 -21.64 -15.79 2.11
C TYR A 191 -20.16 -16.17 1.89
N PRO A 192 -19.85 -17.46 1.72
CA PRO A 192 -18.47 -17.96 1.76
C PRO A 192 -17.59 -17.47 0.59
N SER A 193 -18.19 -16.95 -0.49
CA SER A 193 -17.43 -16.39 -1.61
C SER A 193 -17.27 -14.87 -1.53
N CYS A 194 -17.70 -14.20 -0.47
CA CYS A 194 -17.40 -12.79 -0.25
C CYS A 194 -15.88 -12.63 -0.12
N SER A 195 -15.30 -11.71 -0.90
CA SER A 195 -13.84 -11.59 -1.08
C SER A 195 -13.31 -10.21 -0.77
N ASP A 196 -14.11 -9.16 -1.00
CA ASP A 196 -13.76 -7.77 -0.67
C ASP A 196 -15.04 -6.95 -0.52
N ALA A 197 -14.98 -5.89 0.26
CA ALA A 197 -16.03 -4.90 0.37
C ALA A 197 -15.41 -3.51 0.53
N ARG A 198 -15.98 -2.51 -0.17
CA ARG A 198 -15.47 -1.15 -0.21
C ARG A 198 -16.58 -0.12 -0.18
N VAL A 199 -16.55 0.77 0.80
CA VAL A 199 -17.40 1.98 0.85
C VAL A 199 -16.72 3.08 0.05
N MET A 200 -17.50 3.81 -0.73
CA MET A 200 -17.02 4.93 -1.54
C MET A 200 -17.11 6.23 -0.74
N TRP A 201 -15.99 6.93 -0.65
CA TRP A 201 -15.85 8.18 0.09
C TRP A 201 -15.57 9.33 -0.85
N ASP A 202 -16.06 10.52 -0.52
CA ASP A 202 -15.67 11.76 -1.17
C ASP A 202 -14.26 12.13 -0.70
N GLN A 203 -13.31 12.21 -1.63
CA GLN A 203 -11.91 12.47 -1.31
C GLN A 203 -11.67 13.87 -0.73
N LYS A 204 -12.50 14.86 -1.07
CA LYS A 204 -12.36 16.24 -0.62
C LYS A 204 -12.92 16.42 0.79
N THR A 205 -14.15 15.94 0.98
CA THR A 205 -14.88 16.13 2.26
C THR A 205 -14.56 15.05 3.28
N GLY A 206 -14.12 13.86 2.84
CA GLY A 206 -13.91 12.70 3.70
C GLY A 206 -15.22 12.02 4.12
N LEU A 207 -16.36 12.46 3.58
CA LEU A 207 -17.68 11.90 3.90
C LEU A 207 -18.01 10.70 3.03
N SER A 208 -18.77 9.76 3.58
CA SER A 208 -19.28 8.62 2.82
C SER A 208 -20.20 9.13 1.70
N ARG A 209 -20.04 8.57 0.51
CA ARG A 209 -20.95 8.85 -0.62
C ARG A 209 -22.28 8.08 -0.48
N GLY A 210 -22.44 7.30 0.59
CA GLY A 210 -23.67 6.53 0.87
C GLY A 210 -23.82 5.28 -0.01
N PHE A 211 -22.73 4.81 -0.62
CA PHE A 211 -22.71 3.57 -1.39
C PHE A 211 -21.34 2.89 -1.35
N GLY A 212 -21.32 1.61 -1.69
CA GLY A 212 -20.15 0.77 -1.76
C GLY A 212 -20.29 -0.37 -2.75
N PHE A 213 -19.25 -1.19 -2.82
CA PHE A 213 -19.19 -2.37 -3.66
C PHE A 213 -18.74 -3.58 -2.85
N VAL A 214 -19.33 -4.74 -3.12
CA VAL A 214 -18.91 -6.01 -2.53
C VAL A 214 -18.57 -6.98 -3.65
N SER A 215 -17.41 -7.62 -3.56
CA SER A 215 -16.90 -8.55 -4.55
C SER A 215 -17.08 -10.00 -4.11
N PHE A 216 -17.56 -10.83 -5.01
CA PHE A 216 -17.80 -12.25 -4.79
C PHE A 216 -17.06 -13.12 -5.81
N ARG A 217 -16.49 -14.24 -5.35
CA ARG A 217 -15.92 -15.26 -6.24
C ARG A 217 -16.99 -16.08 -6.97
N SER A 218 -18.22 -16.12 -6.47
CA SER A 218 -19.33 -16.87 -7.07
C SER A 218 -20.53 -15.97 -7.38
N GLN A 219 -21.05 -16.08 -8.60
CA GLN A 219 -22.26 -15.36 -9.04
C GLN A 219 -23.49 -15.76 -8.23
N GLN A 220 -23.62 -17.05 -7.89
CA GLN A 220 -24.78 -17.56 -7.17
C GLN A 220 -24.87 -16.96 -5.76
N ASN A 221 -23.75 -16.95 -5.03
CA ASN A 221 -23.69 -16.31 -3.71
C ASN A 221 -23.94 -14.80 -3.80
N ALA A 222 -23.44 -14.14 -4.86
CA ALA A 222 -23.72 -12.73 -5.07
C ALA A 222 -25.22 -12.46 -5.32
N GLN A 223 -25.88 -13.32 -6.11
CA GLN A 223 -27.31 -13.22 -6.36
C GLN A 223 -28.13 -13.47 -5.09
N ASN A 224 -27.75 -14.45 -4.28
CA ASN A 224 -28.39 -14.72 -2.99
C ASN A 224 -28.24 -13.51 -2.06
N ALA A 225 -27.03 -12.94 -1.95
CA ALA A 225 -26.80 -11.73 -1.17
C ALA A 225 -27.68 -10.54 -1.63
N ILE A 226 -27.86 -10.36 -2.95
CA ILE A 226 -28.78 -9.33 -3.47
C ILE A 226 -30.21 -9.56 -2.97
N ASN A 227 -30.69 -10.80 -3.04
CA ASN A 227 -32.07 -11.15 -2.69
C ASN A 227 -32.31 -11.02 -1.18
N ASP A 228 -31.38 -11.50 -0.36
CA ASP A 228 -31.57 -11.63 1.09
C ASP A 228 -31.28 -10.32 1.83
N LEU A 229 -30.30 -9.54 1.37
CA LEU A 229 -29.82 -8.34 2.06
C LEU A 229 -30.48 -7.04 1.60
N THR A 230 -31.12 -7.02 0.43
CA THR A 230 -31.87 -5.83 0.01
C THR A 230 -33.02 -5.55 0.98
N GLY A 231 -33.09 -4.33 1.49
CA GLY A 231 -34.07 -3.90 2.49
C GLY A 231 -33.70 -4.25 3.93
N LYS A 232 -32.56 -4.91 4.19
CA LYS A 232 -32.06 -5.13 5.55
C LYS A 232 -31.43 -3.87 6.11
N TRP A 233 -31.51 -3.69 7.41
CA TRP A 233 -30.88 -2.57 8.11
C TRP A 233 -29.38 -2.82 8.26
N LEU A 234 -28.57 -1.81 7.91
CA LEU A 234 -27.14 -1.77 8.20
C LEU A 234 -26.79 -0.39 8.75
N GLY A 235 -26.51 -0.33 10.06
CA GLY A 235 -26.54 0.93 10.80
C GLY A 235 -27.94 1.53 10.84
N SER A 236 -28.05 2.84 10.62
CA SER A 236 -29.31 3.60 10.66
C SER A 236 -30.13 3.60 9.36
N ARG A 237 -29.76 2.82 8.33
CA ARG A 237 -30.47 2.80 7.03
C ARG A 237 -30.65 1.38 6.50
N GLN A 238 -31.71 1.18 5.70
CA GLN A 238 -31.90 -0.06 4.95
C GLN A 238 -31.07 -0.06 3.66
N ILE A 239 -30.26 -1.09 3.43
CA ILE A 239 -29.38 -1.16 2.27
C ILE A 239 -30.12 -1.63 1.03
N ARG A 240 -29.65 -1.19 -0.14
CA ARG A 240 -30.14 -1.64 -1.43
C ARG A 240 -29.02 -2.33 -2.20
N CYS A 241 -29.20 -3.59 -2.56
CA CYS A 241 -28.21 -4.36 -3.29
C CYS A 241 -28.65 -4.55 -4.74
N THR A 242 -27.74 -4.33 -5.69
CA THR A 242 -27.98 -4.59 -7.12
C THR A 242 -26.68 -5.04 -7.77
N TRP A 243 -26.75 -5.69 -8.93
CA TRP A 243 -25.56 -5.94 -9.74
C TRP A 243 -24.79 -4.64 -10.03
N ALA A 244 -23.48 -4.63 -9.77
CA ALA A 244 -22.66 -3.49 -10.13
C ALA A 244 -22.55 -3.40 -11.65
N LYS A 245 -22.77 -2.21 -12.21
CA LYS A 245 -22.46 -1.97 -13.62
C LYS A 245 -20.93 -2.01 -13.78
N LYS A 246 -20.42 -2.84 -14.69
CA LYS A 246 -19.01 -2.81 -15.07
C LYS A 246 -18.70 -1.43 -15.64
N GLY A 247 -18.15 -0.54 -14.82
CA GLY A 247 -17.47 0.65 -15.30
C GLY A 247 -16.26 0.20 -16.13
N ALA A 248 -16.16 0.67 -17.36
CA ALA A 248 -14.98 0.43 -18.18
C ALA A 248 -13.74 0.95 -17.43
N GLY A 249 -12.83 0.02 -17.11
CA GLY A 249 -11.52 0.32 -16.56
C GLY A 249 -11.47 0.48 -15.04
N LYS A 250 -10.39 -0.06 -14.46
CA LYS A 250 -9.87 0.20 -13.10
C LYS A 250 -10.47 1.46 -12.50
N TRP A 251 -11.15 1.31 -11.36
CA TRP A 251 -11.75 2.38 -10.56
C TRP A 251 -10.91 3.64 -10.63
N LYS A 252 -11.32 4.58 -11.50
CA LYS A 252 -10.60 5.84 -11.64
C LYS A 252 -10.91 6.67 -10.41
N GLN A 253 -9.82 6.95 -9.69
CA GLN A 253 -9.70 7.76 -8.50
C GLN A 253 -10.12 9.21 -8.73
#